data_AF-A0A534ZPR4-F1
#
_entry.id   AF-A0A534ZPR4-F1
#
_cell.length_a   1.000
_cell.length_b   1.000
_cell.length_c   1.000
_cell.angle_alpha   90.00
_cell.angle_beta   90.00
_cell.angle_gamma   90.00
#
_symmetry.space_group_name_H-M   'P 1'
#
loop_
_entity.id
_entity.type
_entity.pdbx_description
1 polymer ?
#
loop_
_entity_poly.entity_id
_entity_poly.type
_entity_poly.pdbx_seq_one_letter_code
_entity_poly.pdbx_strand_id
1 'polypeptide(L)'
;MTVGTRASVSADEAALAYPSGWFAVQLRYAYLIGEPPVSRMVEDRVILVDGQDEEAALGRACEIAPEYEHELQTDDGDPGLIRFEGIVAIKELDDPPAAGTEVWHELMAPGGVPEEEIGEPLPPVYPAQMAFPRASDD
;
A
#
# COMPACT_ATOMS: atom_id res chain seq x y z
N MET A 1 52.36 39.40 2.75
CA MET A 1 51.18 39.52 1.86
C MET A 1 51.43 38.52 0.75
N THR A 2 50.65 37.46 0.56
CA THR A 2 49.19 37.43 0.39
C THR A 2 48.64 36.08 0.86
N VAL A 3 47.51 36.12 1.56
CA VAL A 3 46.69 34.99 1.99
C VAL A 3 46.04 34.36 0.76
N GLY A 4 46.21 33.04 0.58
CA GLY A 4 45.46 32.24 -0.39
C GLY A 4 44.63 31.22 0.37
N THR A 5 43.46 31.65 0.82
CA THR A 5 42.41 30.83 1.43
C THR A 5 42.12 29.63 0.52
N ARG A 6 42.48 28.41 0.94
CA ARG A 6 41.82 27.22 0.43
C ARG A 6 40.40 27.28 0.96
N ALA A 7 39.46 27.62 0.09
CA ALA A 7 38.05 27.38 0.33
C ALA A 7 37.90 25.89 0.57
N SER A 8 37.76 25.51 1.83
CA SER A 8 37.12 24.26 2.21
C SER A 8 35.75 24.30 1.55
N VAL A 9 35.55 23.55 0.47
CA VAL A 9 34.21 23.28 -0.04
C VAL A 9 33.52 22.56 1.11
N SER A 10 32.66 23.32 1.79
CA SER A 10 31.97 22.92 3.00
C SER A 10 31.25 21.60 2.76
N ALA A 11 31.22 20.75 3.78
CA ALA A 11 30.45 19.50 3.84
C ALA A 11 28.91 19.70 3.77
N ASP A 12 28.47 20.80 3.17
CA ASP A 12 27.10 21.30 3.09
C ASP A 12 26.40 20.87 1.78
N GLU A 13 27.16 20.37 0.78
CA GLU A 13 26.61 19.83 -0.47
C GLU A 13 26.07 18.38 -0.29
N ALA A 14 26.30 17.77 0.87
CA ALA A 14 25.92 16.39 1.19
C ALA A 14 24.45 16.25 1.69
N ALA A 15 23.66 17.32 1.69
CA ALA A 15 22.29 17.32 2.22
C ALA A 15 21.22 17.81 1.23
N LEU A 16 21.54 17.96 -0.05
CA LEU A 16 20.54 18.11 -1.09
C LEU A 16 20.17 16.72 -1.59
N ALA A 17 19.19 16.08 -0.94
CA ALA A 17 18.55 14.89 -1.47
C ALA A 17 17.93 15.27 -2.82
N TYR A 18 18.49 14.75 -3.90
CA TYR A 18 17.89 14.89 -5.22
C TYR A 18 16.60 14.06 -5.25
N PRO A 19 15.50 14.57 -5.83
CA PRO A 19 14.26 13.82 -5.92
C PRO A 19 14.52 12.52 -6.68
N SER A 20 14.08 11.39 -6.12
CA SER A 20 14.27 10.09 -6.76
C SER A 20 13.46 9.95 -8.05
N GLY A 21 12.39 10.76 -8.20
CA GLY A 21 11.40 10.64 -9.25
C GLY A 21 10.49 9.43 -9.08
N TRP A 22 10.49 8.80 -7.89
CA TRP A 22 9.65 7.65 -7.57
C TRP A 22 8.73 7.94 -6.39
N PHE A 23 7.50 7.47 -6.50
CA PHE A 23 6.46 7.69 -5.50
C PHE A 23 5.82 6.37 -5.10
N ALA A 24 5.59 6.21 -3.80
CA ALA A 24 4.70 5.21 -3.25
C ALA A 24 3.30 5.82 -3.10
N VAL A 25 2.32 5.25 -3.79
CA VAL A 25 0.93 5.73 -3.78
C VAL A 25 0.05 4.68 -3.15
N GLN A 26 -0.67 5.05 -2.09
CA GLN A 26 -1.64 4.19 -1.42
C GLN A 26 -3.02 4.39 -2.04
N LEU A 27 -3.51 3.36 -2.71
CA LEU A 27 -4.81 3.24 -3.33
C LEU A 27 -5.78 2.52 -2.38
N ARG A 28 -7.05 2.91 -2.41
CA ARG A 28 -8.12 2.23 -1.66
C ARG A 28 -9.09 1.55 -2.59
N TYR A 29 -9.43 0.32 -2.25
CA TYR A 29 -10.42 -0.49 -2.95
C TYR A 29 -11.52 -0.95 -2.01
N ALA A 30 -12.74 -1.04 -2.52
CA ALA A 30 -13.87 -1.65 -1.84
C ALA A 30 -14.16 -3.03 -2.46
N TYR A 31 -14.29 -4.02 -1.59
CA TYR A 31 -14.83 -5.35 -1.90
C TYR A 31 -16.32 -5.32 -1.64
N LEU A 32 -17.09 -5.51 -2.69
CA LEU A 32 -18.55 -5.51 -2.68
C LEU A 32 -19.01 -6.96 -2.87
N ILE A 33 -19.44 -7.64 -1.81
CA ILE A 33 -19.76 -9.07 -1.81
C ILE A 33 -21.26 -9.30 -1.55
N GLY A 34 -21.88 -10.15 -2.37
CA GLY A 34 -23.25 -10.62 -2.21
C GLY A 34 -24.31 -9.67 -2.77
N GLU A 35 -25.57 -10.10 -2.67
CA GLU A 35 -26.73 -9.26 -3.04
C GLU A 35 -27.08 -8.26 -1.93
N PRO A 36 -27.72 -7.13 -2.26
CA PRO A 36 -28.06 -6.10 -1.28
C PRO A 36 -28.81 -6.62 -0.03
N PRO A 37 -28.44 -6.18 1.19
CA PRO A 37 -27.36 -5.22 1.48
C PRO A 37 -25.97 -5.85 1.34
N VAL A 38 -25.17 -5.29 0.42
CA VAL A 38 -23.87 -5.81 0.02
C VAL A 38 -22.89 -5.68 1.19
N SER A 39 -22.17 -6.75 1.50
CA SER A 39 -21.09 -6.70 2.48
C SER A 39 -19.93 -5.91 1.88
N ARG A 40 -19.48 -4.87 2.59
CA ARG A 40 -18.38 -4.00 2.17
C ARG A 40 -17.14 -4.25 3.02
N MET A 41 -16.05 -4.64 2.39
CA MET A 41 -14.71 -4.67 3.00
C MET A 41 -13.79 -3.71 2.25
N VAL A 42 -12.74 -3.20 2.90
CA VAL A 42 -11.83 -2.22 2.30
C VAL A 42 -10.41 -2.79 2.27
N GLU A 43 -9.67 -2.50 1.22
CA GLU A 43 -8.26 -2.86 1.11
C GLU A 43 -7.48 -1.65 0.66
N ASP A 44 -6.36 -1.38 1.33
CA ASP A 44 -5.41 -0.39 0.88
C ASP A 44 -4.23 -1.10 0.19
N ARG A 45 -3.91 -0.68 -1.03
CA ARG A 45 -2.83 -1.21 -1.85
C ARG A 45 -1.81 -0.13 -2.10
N VAL A 46 -0.54 -0.39 -1.86
CA VAL A 46 0.51 0.52 -2.31
C VAL A 46 0.89 0.14 -3.75
N ILE A 47 1.20 1.14 -4.58
CA ILE A 47 1.86 0.95 -5.87
C ILE A 47 3.05 1.89 -5.96
N LEU A 48 4.01 1.53 -6.79
CA LEU A 48 5.20 2.35 -7.07
C LEU A 48 5.06 2.93 -8.47
N VAL A 49 5.16 4.24 -8.58
CA VAL A 49 5.05 4.96 -9.85
C VAL A 49 6.24 5.90 -10.03
N ASP A 50 6.73 5.98 -11.26
CA ASP A 50 7.66 7.03 -11.66
C ASP A 50 6.90 8.31 -11.99
N GLY A 51 7.47 9.47 -11.65
CA GLY A 51 6.86 10.78 -11.85
C GLY A 51 7.88 11.90 -11.76
N GLN A 52 7.70 12.96 -12.55
CA GLN A 52 8.56 14.16 -12.44
C GLN A 52 8.19 15.03 -11.23
N ASP A 53 6.95 14.91 -10.76
CA ASP A 53 6.38 15.57 -9.59
C ASP A 53 5.19 14.74 -9.06
N GLU A 54 4.62 15.20 -7.94
CA GLU A 54 3.48 14.54 -7.29
C GLU A 54 2.23 14.49 -8.18
N GLU A 55 1.97 15.53 -8.99
CA GLU A 55 0.80 15.60 -9.87
C GLU A 55 0.88 14.54 -10.97
N ALA A 56 2.04 14.41 -11.61
CA ALA A 56 2.31 13.38 -12.61
C ALA A 56 2.18 11.97 -12.02
N ALA A 57 2.71 11.76 -10.81
CA ALA A 57 2.62 10.48 -10.10
C ALA A 57 1.16 10.11 -9.76
N LEU A 58 0.35 11.07 -9.27
CA LEU A 58 -1.07 10.86 -8.99
C LEU A 58 -1.86 10.57 -10.28
N GLY A 59 -1.57 11.30 -11.36
CA GLY A 59 -2.16 11.05 -12.68
C GLY A 59 -1.88 9.62 -13.13
N ARG A 60 -0.63 9.17 -13.01
CA ARG A 60 -0.24 7.80 -13.37
C ARG A 60 -0.89 6.74 -12.48
N ALA A 61 -0.98 6.99 -11.18
CA ALA A 61 -1.65 6.10 -10.25
C ALA A 61 -3.14 5.94 -10.58
N CYS A 62 -3.82 7.01 -10.98
CA CYS A 62 -5.22 6.96 -11.43
C CYS A 62 -5.41 6.18 -12.74
N GLU A 63 -4.42 6.17 -13.64
CA GLU A 63 -4.46 5.36 -14.87
C GLU A 63 -4.32 3.86 -14.57
N ILE A 64 -3.47 3.52 -13.59
CA ILE A 64 -3.19 2.13 -13.18
C ILE A 64 -4.31 1.57 -12.29
N ALA A 65 -4.92 2.41 -11.45
CA ALA A 65 -5.86 1.94 -10.43
C ALA A 65 -7.02 1.06 -10.95
N PRO A 66 -7.65 1.34 -12.12
CA PRO A 66 -8.69 0.49 -12.68
C PRO A 66 -8.23 -0.90 -13.11
N GLU A 67 -6.94 -1.12 -13.37
CA GLU A 67 -6.40 -2.44 -13.77
C GLU A 67 -6.55 -3.49 -12.66
N TYR A 68 -6.73 -3.04 -11.42
CA TYR A 68 -6.94 -3.87 -10.24
C TYR A 68 -8.42 -4.08 -9.89
N GLU A 69 -9.35 -3.47 -10.63
CA GLU A 69 -10.77 -3.77 -10.49
C GLU A 69 -11.08 -5.09 -11.19
N HIS A 70 -11.73 -6.01 -10.47
CA HIS A 70 -12.10 -7.30 -11.02
C HIS A 70 -13.36 -7.86 -10.37
N GLU A 71 -14.09 -8.68 -11.12
CA GLU A 71 -15.11 -9.57 -10.56
C GLU A 71 -14.43 -10.69 -9.77
N LEU A 72 -15.03 -11.10 -8.67
CA LEU A 72 -14.59 -12.23 -7.85
C LEU A 72 -15.78 -13.10 -7.48
N GLN A 73 -15.49 -14.31 -7.05
CA GLN A 73 -16.45 -15.19 -6.39
C GLN A 73 -15.84 -15.62 -5.06
N THR A 74 -16.59 -15.51 -3.97
CA THR A 74 -16.15 -15.99 -2.66
C THR A 74 -16.18 -17.52 -2.61
N ASP A 75 -15.54 -18.10 -1.60
CA ASP A 75 -15.54 -19.56 -1.39
C ASP A 75 -16.96 -20.11 -1.14
N ASP A 76 -17.85 -19.29 -0.59
CA ASP A 76 -19.27 -19.61 -0.39
C ASP A 76 -20.11 -19.51 -1.69
N GLY A 77 -19.48 -19.09 -2.78
CA GLY A 77 -20.09 -18.96 -4.10
C GLY A 77 -20.74 -17.60 -4.36
N ASP A 78 -20.66 -16.65 -3.42
CA ASP A 78 -21.25 -15.32 -3.57
C ASP A 78 -20.48 -14.51 -4.62
N PRO A 79 -21.18 -13.85 -5.55
CA PRO A 79 -20.54 -12.93 -6.48
C PRO A 79 -20.00 -11.72 -5.72
N GLY A 80 -18.86 -11.21 -6.16
CA GLY A 80 -18.29 -9.99 -5.63
C GLY A 80 -17.56 -9.18 -6.68
N LEU A 81 -17.17 -7.97 -6.27
CA LEU A 81 -16.50 -7.01 -7.14
C LEU A 81 -15.51 -6.17 -6.34
N ILE A 82 -14.30 -6.01 -6.86
CA ILE A 82 -13.34 -5.02 -6.36
C ILE A 82 -13.54 -3.73 -7.15
N ARG A 83 -13.75 -2.62 -6.43
CA ARG A 83 -13.86 -1.29 -7.01
C ARG A 83 -12.85 -0.32 -6.43
N PHE A 84 -12.27 0.51 -7.28
CA PHE A 84 -11.40 1.59 -6.86
C PHE A 84 -12.22 2.70 -6.22
N GLU A 85 -11.85 3.11 -5.00
CA GLU A 85 -12.53 4.16 -4.25
C GLU A 85 -11.76 5.48 -4.25
N GLY A 86 -10.43 5.43 -4.38
CA GLY A 86 -9.60 6.63 -4.45
C GLY A 86 -8.17 6.45 -3.94
N ILE A 87 -7.39 7.53 -4.01
CA ILE A 87 -6.04 7.62 -3.46
C ILE A 87 -6.12 8.12 -2.02
N VAL A 88 -5.44 7.45 -1.10
CA VAL A 88 -5.43 7.76 0.34
C VAL A 88 -4.20 8.57 0.72
N ALA A 89 -3.04 8.22 0.15
CA ALA A 89 -1.78 8.87 0.45
C ALA A 89 -0.80 8.74 -0.73
N ILE A 90 0.17 9.64 -0.77
CA ILE A 90 1.32 9.60 -1.67
C ILE A 90 2.56 10.01 -0.87
N LYS A 91 3.69 9.36 -1.17
CA LYS A 91 4.99 9.69 -0.59
C LYS A 91 6.08 9.54 -1.64
N GLU A 92 6.87 10.59 -1.84
CA GLU A 92 8.10 10.51 -2.63
C GLU A 92 9.14 9.64 -1.89
N LEU A 93 9.79 8.75 -2.63
CA LEU A 93 10.85 7.90 -2.11
C LEU A 93 12.20 8.63 -2.14
N ASP A 94 13.07 8.30 -1.20
CA ASP A 94 14.43 8.83 -1.18
C ASP A 94 15.30 8.23 -2.32
N ASP A 95 15.02 6.98 -2.69
CA ASP A 95 15.73 6.22 -3.72
C ASP A 95 14.75 5.47 -4.65
N PRO A 96 15.12 5.20 -5.91
CA PRO A 96 14.37 4.30 -6.78
C PRO A 96 14.19 2.90 -6.17
N PRO A 97 13.05 2.23 -6.38
CA PRO A 97 12.85 0.89 -5.86
C PRO A 97 13.82 -0.10 -6.50
N ALA A 98 14.24 -1.10 -5.73
CA ALA A 98 15.03 -2.20 -6.26
C ALA A 98 14.24 -2.94 -7.35
N ALA A 99 14.94 -3.44 -8.38
CA ALA A 99 14.30 -4.25 -9.42
C ALA A 99 13.59 -5.46 -8.79
N GLY A 100 12.29 -5.60 -9.08
CA GLY A 100 11.46 -6.67 -8.52
C GLY A 100 10.90 -6.38 -7.12
N THR A 101 10.87 -5.12 -6.67
CA THR A 101 10.18 -4.75 -5.43
C THR A 101 8.69 -5.08 -5.53
N GLU A 102 8.26 -6.09 -4.79
CA GLU A 102 6.85 -6.45 -4.63
C GLU A 102 6.19 -5.50 -3.62
N VAL A 103 4.99 -5.05 -3.93
CA VAL A 103 4.28 -4.07 -3.09
C VAL A 103 3.27 -4.78 -2.20
N TRP A 104 3.26 -4.41 -0.93
CA TRP A 104 2.46 -5.07 0.10
C TRP A 104 1.00 -4.60 0.06
N HIS A 105 0.09 -5.56 0.27
CA HIS A 105 -1.35 -5.37 0.32
C HIS A 105 -1.82 -5.60 1.76
N GLU A 106 -2.48 -4.61 2.37
CA GLU A 106 -3.04 -4.76 3.72
C GLU A 106 -4.58 -4.66 3.67
N LEU A 107 -5.23 -5.76 4.04
CA LEU A 107 -6.69 -5.87 4.06
C LEU A 107 -7.22 -5.30 5.37
N MET A 108 -8.07 -4.27 5.31
CA MET A 108 -8.63 -3.60 6.49
C MET A 108 -10.15 -3.74 6.53
N ALA A 109 -10.66 -4.50 7.50
CA ALA A 109 -12.10 -4.51 7.75
C ALA A 109 -12.57 -3.10 8.19
N PRO A 110 -13.64 -2.54 7.62
CA PRO A 110 -14.13 -1.23 8.01
C PRO A 110 -14.78 -1.30 9.40
N GLY A 111 -14.02 -1.00 10.45
CA GLY A 111 -14.51 -0.92 11.82
C GLY A 111 -13.45 -1.25 12.84
N GLY A 112 -12.65 -0.26 13.23
CA GLY A 112 -11.76 -0.37 14.39
C GLY A 112 -12.58 -0.65 15.64
N VAL A 113 -12.34 -1.79 16.29
CA VAL A 113 -12.84 -2.04 17.64
C VAL A 113 -12.01 -1.18 18.61
N PRO A 114 -12.64 -0.44 19.54
CA PRO A 114 -11.91 0.29 20.56
C PRO A 114 -11.15 -0.69 21.46
N GLU A 115 -9.91 -0.34 21.79
CA GLU A 115 -9.05 -1.08 22.72
C GLU A 115 -9.63 -1.01 24.14
N GLU A 116 -10.42 -2.02 24.52
CA GLU A 116 -10.79 -2.26 25.92
C GLU A 116 -9.83 -3.28 26.55
N GLU A 117 -8.98 -2.74 27.44
CA GLU A 117 -8.39 -3.31 28.65
C GLU A 117 -7.96 -4.79 28.68
N ILE A 118 -6.65 -4.98 28.90
CA ILE A 118 -5.91 -6.24 28.93
C ILE A 118 -6.43 -7.18 30.03
N GLY A 119 -7.31 -8.10 29.66
CA GLY A 119 -7.43 -9.43 30.29
C GLY A 119 -6.50 -10.41 29.57
N GLU A 120 -6.00 -11.42 30.29
CA GLU A 120 -5.06 -12.43 29.75
C GLU A 120 -5.46 -12.88 28.33
N PRO A 121 -4.49 -13.03 27.40
CA PRO A 121 -4.80 -13.35 26.02
C PRO A 121 -5.63 -14.63 25.97
N LEU A 122 -6.89 -14.49 25.53
CA LEU A 122 -7.73 -15.64 25.24
C LEU A 122 -6.99 -16.50 24.21
N PRO A 123 -6.95 -17.84 24.39
CA PRO A 123 -6.33 -18.72 23.42
C PRO A 123 -6.93 -18.44 22.04
N PRO A 124 -6.13 -18.42 20.96
CA PRO A 124 -6.63 -18.08 19.64
C PRO A 124 -7.79 -19.00 19.28
N VAL A 125 -9.00 -18.42 19.23
CA VAL A 125 -10.17 -19.10 18.69
C VAL A 125 -10.05 -19.00 17.18
N TYR A 126 -9.47 -20.02 16.58
CA TYR A 126 -9.50 -20.16 15.13
C TYR A 126 -10.97 -20.31 14.69
N PRO A 127 -11.49 -19.47 13.77
CA PRO A 127 -12.73 -19.79 13.08
C PRO A 127 -12.52 -21.14 12.38
N ALA A 128 -13.51 -22.04 12.48
CA ALA A 128 -13.34 -23.47 12.24
C ALA A 128 -12.98 -23.87 10.79
N GLN A 129 -12.65 -22.97 9.86
CA GLN A 129 -12.44 -23.29 8.44
C GLN A 129 -11.40 -22.42 7.69
N MET A 130 -10.35 -21.90 8.34
CA MET A 130 -9.23 -21.26 7.62
C MET A 130 -7.89 -21.96 7.89
N ALA A 131 -7.85 -23.26 7.63
CA ALA A 131 -6.59 -23.97 7.41
C ALA A 131 -6.21 -23.83 5.94
N PHE A 132 -5.48 -22.78 5.59
CA PHE A 132 -4.73 -22.77 4.33
C PHE A 132 -3.71 -23.92 4.38
N PRO A 133 -3.67 -24.84 3.39
CA PRO A 133 -2.65 -25.87 3.38
C PRO A 133 -1.29 -25.20 3.20
N ARG A 134 -0.42 -25.31 4.22
CA ARG A 134 1.02 -25.15 4.00
C ARG A 134 1.43 -26.28 3.06
N ALA A 135 2.15 -25.93 1.99
CA ALA A 135 2.76 -26.91 1.10
C ALA A 135 3.48 -27.96 1.96
N SER A 136 3.04 -29.21 1.87
CA SER A 136 3.81 -30.34 2.37
C SER A 136 5.10 -30.41 1.55
N ASP A 137 6.23 -30.30 2.22
CA ASP A 137 7.54 -30.65 1.68
C ASP A 137 7.54 -32.20 1.53
N ASP A 138 7.61 -32.69 0.30
CA ASP A 138 7.99 -34.07 -0.03
C ASP A 138 9.30 -34.03 -0.84
#